data_AF-A0A2M7G0D1-F1
#
_entry.id   AF-A0A2M7G0D1-F1
#
_cell.length_a   1.000
_cell.length_b   1.000
_cell.length_c   1.000
_cell.angle_alpha   90.00
_cell.angle_beta   90.00
_cell.angle_gamma   90.00
#
_symmetry.space_group_name_H-M   'P 1'
#
loop_
_entity.id
_entity.type
_entity.pdbx_description
1 polymer ?
#
loop_
_entity_poly.entity_id
_entity_poly.type
_entity_poly.pdbx_seq_one_letter_code
_entity_poly.pdbx_strand_id
1 'polypeptide(L)'
;MIDFKSLAAVKTQLKNPTEQRQQESRKHYQFALDFLEKYRQNLEQETLKKAIQELVTTLKYDKNQAEPYLLLSYLYFALEQPQLAVKYLKKGQELSPHSTFAQDLQFFLDKGKPLPYLPKKKPEPLTYDPEVLYSQMEWLLQQIKSQMTEYAIVADLEKLETQLAKLETAIPSWLSACHLIQQKLEQLDRHFDINPFFEDTQAIEAYYIQLSQSEIQLRSGLKIHQQIGNIFNEISTNKAHLEDLDLEHLLDRCDLIADQLDDLDSHNELYRLLEAKYHQMIQCVEESQDLLNA
;
A
#
# COMPACT_ATOMS: atom_id res chain seq x y z
N MET A 1 -20.05 -26.40 -30.81
CA MET A 1 -19.15 -27.56 -30.66
C MET A 1 -17.94 -27.05 -29.90
N ILE A 2 -17.79 -27.39 -28.61
CA ILE A 2 -16.72 -26.85 -27.75
C ILE A 2 -15.39 -27.47 -28.20
N ASP A 3 -14.41 -26.62 -28.54
CA ASP A 3 -13.09 -27.08 -28.95
C ASP A 3 -12.30 -27.60 -27.75
N PHE A 4 -12.29 -28.91 -27.56
CA PHE A 4 -11.57 -29.56 -26.47
C PHE A 4 -10.04 -29.40 -26.56
N LYS A 5 -9.48 -28.98 -27.70
CA LYS A 5 -8.03 -28.69 -27.82
C LYS A 5 -7.67 -27.34 -27.20
N SER A 6 -8.54 -26.34 -27.26
CA SER A 6 -8.31 -25.05 -26.59
C SER A 6 -8.37 -25.18 -25.07
N LEU A 7 -9.25 -26.04 -24.53
CA LEU A 7 -9.30 -26.36 -23.10
C LEU A 7 -8.04 -27.08 -22.60
N ALA A 8 -7.41 -27.91 -23.43
CA ALA A 8 -6.14 -28.57 -23.07
C ALA A 8 -4.97 -27.57 -23.02
N ALA A 9 -4.92 -26.59 -23.95
CA ALA A 9 -3.91 -25.54 -23.98
C ALA A 9 -4.04 -24.54 -22.81
N VAL A 10 -5.27 -24.20 -22.42
CA VAL A 10 -5.55 -23.41 -21.22
C VAL A 10 -5.14 -24.19 -19.95
N LYS A 11 -5.31 -25.52 -19.93
CA LYS A 11 -4.91 -26.37 -18.80
C LYS A 11 -3.39 -26.52 -18.65
N THR A 12 -2.61 -26.48 -19.74
CA THR A 12 -1.14 -26.40 -19.69
C THR A 12 -0.67 -25.00 -19.29
N GLN A 13 -1.32 -23.93 -19.74
CA GLN A 13 -1.02 -22.57 -19.28
C GLN A 13 -1.39 -22.33 -17.80
N LEU A 14 -2.39 -23.03 -17.26
CA LEU A 14 -2.76 -22.96 -15.84
C LEU A 14 -1.87 -23.77 -14.88
N LYS A 15 -1.03 -24.69 -15.39
CA LYS A 15 -0.04 -25.40 -14.57
C LYS A 15 1.22 -24.57 -14.30
N ASN A 16 1.61 -23.71 -15.23
CA ASN A 16 2.79 -22.84 -15.09
C ASN A 16 2.72 -21.81 -13.93
N PRO A 17 1.58 -21.17 -13.60
CA PRO A 17 1.52 -20.17 -12.54
C PRO A 17 1.89 -20.69 -11.16
N THR A 18 1.53 -21.94 -10.85
CA THR A 18 1.83 -22.53 -9.54
C THR A 18 3.32 -22.86 -9.43
N GLU A 19 3.89 -23.47 -10.47
CA GLU A 19 5.32 -23.77 -10.53
C GLU A 19 6.16 -22.48 -10.51
N GLN A 20 5.73 -21.44 -11.25
CA GLN A 20 6.39 -20.14 -11.25
C GLN A 20 6.33 -19.46 -9.87
N ARG A 21 5.18 -19.48 -9.19
CA ARG A 21 5.08 -18.96 -7.81
C ARG A 21 6.00 -19.72 -6.85
N GLN A 22 6.05 -21.04 -6.94
CA GLN A 22 6.96 -21.85 -6.12
C GLN A 22 8.43 -21.55 -6.43
N GLN A 23 8.78 -21.34 -7.70
CA GLN A 23 10.13 -20.96 -8.11
C GLN A 23 10.53 -19.59 -7.57
N GLU A 24 9.67 -18.57 -7.69
CA GLU A 24 9.93 -17.24 -7.12
C GLU A 24 10.01 -17.29 -5.59
N SER A 25 9.11 -18.03 -4.93
CA SER A 25 9.18 -18.27 -3.49
C SER A 25 10.55 -18.83 -3.07
N ARG A 26 11.04 -19.90 -3.73
CA ARG A 26 12.35 -20.50 -3.44
C ARG A 26 13.51 -19.52 -3.64
N LYS A 27 13.44 -18.70 -4.68
CA LYS A 27 14.46 -17.70 -4.99
C LYS A 27 14.53 -16.62 -3.91
N HIS A 28 13.39 -16.06 -3.50
CA HIS A 28 13.33 -15.09 -2.40
C HIS A 28 13.77 -15.69 -1.08
N TYR A 29 13.41 -16.95 -0.81
CA TYR A 29 13.88 -17.66 0.38
C TYR A 29 15.40 -17.79 0.40
N GLN A 30 16.02 -18.14 -0.74
CA GLN A 30 17.47 -18.21 -0.86
C GLN A 30 18.13 -16.85 -0.61
N PHE A 31 17.58 -15.76 -1.17
CA PHE A 31 18.09 -14.41 -0.90
C PHE A 31 17.98 -14.03 0.58
N ALA A 32 16.90 -14.40 1.26
CA ALA A 32 16.79 -14.20 2.69
C ALA A 32 17.91 -14.90 3.45
N LEU A 33 18.21 -16.17 3.12
CA LEU A 33 19.30 -16.92 3.75
C LEU A 33 20.67 -16.27 3.47
N ASP A 34 20.91 -15.83 2.24
CA ASP A 34 22.15 -15.13 1.87
C ASP A 34 22.32 -13.82 2.65
N PHE A 35 21.23 -13.07 2.86
CA PHE A 35 21.26 -11.87 3.71
C PHE A 35 21.48 -12.21 5.18
N LEU A 36 20.89 -13.29 5.70
CA LEU A 36 21.15 -13.73 7.08
C LEU A 36 22.61 -14.12 7.30
N GLU A 37 23.24 -14.78 6.33
CA GLU A 37 24.66 -15.11 6.41
C GLU A 37 25.54 -13.85 6.34
N LYS A 38 25.22 -12.90 5.46
CA LYS A 38 25.90 -11.58 5.45
C LYS A 38 25.70 -10.82 6.76
N TYR A 39 24.49 -10.85 7.32
CA TYR A 39 24.19 -10.24 8.60
C TYR A 39 25.05 -10.86 9.69
N ARG A 40 25.18 -12.19 9.73
CA ARG A 40 26.03 -12.90 10.69
C ARG A 40 27.50 -12.45 10.65
N GLN A 41 28.00 -12.06 9.47
CA GLN A 41 29.38 -11.60 9.30
C GLN A 41 29.58 -10.15 9.75
N ASN A 42 28.65 -9.25 9.43
CA ASN A 42 28.87 -7.78 9.58
C ASN A 42 27.97 -7.11 10.63
N LEU A 43 26.92 -7.79 11.10
CA LEU A 43 25.93 -7.31 12.07
C LEU A 43 25.20 -6.02 11.66
N GLU A 44 25.10 -5.74 10.35
CA GLU A 44 24.43 -4.57 9.82
C GLU A 44 22.90 -4.71 9.86
N GLN A 45 22.21 -3.83 10.59
CA GLN A 45 20.75 -3.87 10.72
C GLN A 45 20.01 -3.77 9.37
N GLU A 46 20.53 -3.00 8.42
CA GLU A 46 19.95 -2.90 7.07
C GLU A 46 19.96 -4.24 6.32
N THR A 47 21.00 -5.06 6.53
CA THR A 47 21.07 -6.41 5.96
C THR A 47 20.00 -7.33 6.58
N LEU A 48 19.74 -7.18 7.88
CA LEU A 48 18.67 -7.90 8.57
C LEU A 48 17.27 -7.49 8.09
N LYS A 49 17.04 -6.18 7.89
CA LYS A 49 15.79 -5.66 7.31
C LYS A 49 15.54 -6.25 5.92
N LYS A 50 16.56 -6.34 5.07
CA LYS A 50 16.48 -7.01 3.75
C LYS A 50 16.11 -8.49 3.88
N ALA A 51 16.73 -9.22 4.80
CA ALA A 51 16.37 -10.62 5.04
C ALA A 51 14.88 -10.78 5.42
N ILE A 52 14.36 -9.92 6.31
CA ILE A 52 12.95 -9.91 6.69
C ILE A 52 12.04 -9.63 5.47
N GLN A 53 12.39 -8.64 4.65
CA GLN A 53 11.63 -8.30 3.43
C GLN A 53 11.57 -9.48 2.44
N GLU A 54 12.69 -10.19 2.25
CA GLU A 54 12.76 -11.37 1.38
C GLU A 54 11.94 -12.54 1.94
N LEU A 55 11.94 -12.77 3.26
CA LEU A 55 11.08 -13.77 3.89
C LEU A 55 9.58 -13.43 3.77
N VAL A 56 9.21 -12.16 3.95
CA VAL A 56 7.82 -11.70 3.73
C VAL A 56 7.43 -11.91 2.26
N THR A 57 8.32 -11.61 1.32
CA THR A 57 8.08 -11.82 -0.11
C THR A 57 7.96 -13.30 -0.45
N THR A 58 8.76 -14.17 0.17
CA THR A 58 8.64 -15.63 0.07
C THR A 58 7.21 -16.08 0.40
N LEU A 59 6.65 -15.57 1.50
CA LEU A 59 5.29 -15.88 1.95
C LEU A 59 4.18 -15.27 1.07
N LYS A 60 4.46 -14.19 0.32
CA LYS A 60 3.52 -13.67 -0.69
C LYS A 60 3.33 -14.67 -1.83
N TYR A 61 4.41 -15.37 -2.22
CA TYR A 61 4.39 -16.35 -3.30
C TYR A 61 3.92 -17.74 -2.85
N ASP A 62 4.31 -18.19 -1.65
CA ASP A 62 3.91 -19.48 -1.09
C ASP A 62 3.67 -19.40 0.42
N LYS A 63 2.39 -19.42 0.82
CA LYS A 63 1.96 -19.32 2.23
C LYS A 63 2.02 -20.65 2.98
N ASN A 64 2.32 -21.76 2.32
CA ASN A 64 2.28 -23.10 2.91
C ASN A 64 3.66 -23.57 3.41
N GLN A 65 4.71 -22.78 3.21
CA GLN A 65 6.04 -23.07 3.74
C GLN A 65 6.14 -22.61 5.19
N ALA A 66 6.49 -23.53 6.09
CA ALA A 66 6.57 -23.24 7.53
C ALA A 66 7.85 -22.47 7.89
N GLU A 67 8.94 -22.75 7.19
CA GLU A 67 10.28 -22.25 7.49
C GLU A 67 10.37 -20.71 7.48
N PRO A 68 9.82 -19.98 6.49
CA PRO A 68 9.86 -18.53 6.52
C PRO A 68 9.08 -17.92 7.69
N TYR A 69 7.96 -18.52 8.11
CA TYR A 69 7.22 -18.09 9.31
C TYR A 69 8.08 -18.26 10.57
N LEU A 70 8.74 -19.42 10.72
CA LEU A 70 9.58 -19.68 11.89
C LEU A 70 10.82 -18.79 11.93
N LEU A 71 11.46 -18.54 10.78
CA LEU A 71 12.57 -17.58 10.69
C LEU A 71 12.12 -16.16 11.00
N LEU A 72 11.00 -15.70 10.45
CA LEU A 72 10.45 -14.38 10.79
C LEU A 72 10.16 -14.27 12.27
N SER A 73 9.58 -15.31 12.89
CA SER A 73 9.36 -15.33 14.32
C SER A 73 10.66 -15.17 15.11
N TYR A 74 11.70 -15.92 14.76
CA TYR A 74 13.02 -15.83 15.38
C TYR A 74 13.61 -14.42 15.22
N LEU A 75 13.52 -13.84 14.03
CA LEU A 75 14.03 -12.50 13.73
C LEU A 75 13.26 -11.39 14.44
N TYR A 76 11.93 -11.46 14.53
CA TYR A 76 11.17 -10.49 15.29
C TYR A 76 11.43 -10.60 16.79
N PHE A 77 11.63 -11.82 17.30
CA PHE A 77 12.01 -11.99 18.69
C PHE A 77 13.44 -11.47 18.96
N ALA A 78 14.35 -11.68 18.01
CA ALA A 78 15.70 -11.13 18.00
C ALA A 78 15.72 -9.59 18.05
N LEU A 79 14.74 -8.97 17.38
CA LEU A 79 14.54 -7.53 17.31
C LEU A 79 13.67 -6.99 18.46
N GLU A 80 13.47 -7.77 19.53
CA GLU A 80 12.69 -7.37 20.71
C GLU A 80 11.22 -7.00 20.37
N GLN A 81 10.67 -7.58 19.31
CA GLN A 81 9.28 -7.44 18.87
C GLN A 81 8.47 -8.73 19.12
N PRO A 82 8.20 -9.10 20.39
CA PRO A 82 7.62 -10.40 20.75
C PRO A 82 6.21 -10.61 20.21
N GLN A 83 5.42 -9.54 20.04
CA GLN A 83 4.05 -9.65 19.50
C GLN A 83 4.04 -10.17 18.06
N LEU A 84 4.90 -9.61 17.20
CA LEU A 84 5.07 -10.09 15.83
C LEU A 84 5.71 -11.48 15.83
N ALA A 85 6.68 -11.73 16.70
CA ALA A 85 7.29 -13.05 16.83
C ALA A 85 6.24 -14.15 17.11
N VAL A 86 5.35 -13.93 18.08
CA VAL A 86 4.27 -14.86 18.42
C VAL A 86 3.30 -15.05 17.26
N LYS A 87 2.94 -13.97 16.54
CA LYS A 87 2.07 -14.04 15.36
C LYS A 87 2.64 -14.99 14.29
N TYR A 88 3.91 -14.82 13.93
CA TYR A 88 4.56 -15.67 12.92
C TYR A 88 4.80 -17.09 13.46
N LEU A 89 5.13 -17.24 14.75
CA LEU A 89 5.35 -18.55 15.38
C LEU A 89 4.11 -19.44 15.29
N LYS A 90 2.95 -18.91 15.68
CA LYS A 90 1.68 -19.64 15.63
C LYS A 90 1.43 -20.19 14.23
N LYS A 91 1.63 -19.37 13.20
CA LYS A 91 1.42 -19.81 11.82
C LYS A 91 2.43 -20.87 11.37
N GLY A 92 3.70 -20.74 11.79
CA GLY A 92 4.72 -21.76 11.53
C GLY A 92 4.42 -23.09 12.24
N GLN A 93 3.90 -23.06 13.47
CA GLN A 93 3.49 -24.24 14.23
C GLN A 93 2.26 -24.93 13.62
N GLU A 94 1.29 -24.18 13.09
CA GLU A 94 0.15 -24.75 12.35
C GLU A 94 0.62 -25.57 11.14
N LEU A 95 1.61 -25.06 10.41
CA LEU A 95 2.15 -25.71 9.20
C LEU A 95 3.14 -26.84 9.53
N SER A 96 3.87 -26.76 10.65
CA SER A 96 4.83 -27.77 11.10
C SER A 96 4.76 -28.00 12.62
N PRO A 97 3.75 -28.76 13.11
CA PRO A 97 3.48 -28.92 14.54
C PRO A 97 4.59 -29.64 15.33
N HIS A 98 5.40 -30.44 14.64
CA HIS A 98 6.48 -31.23 15.24
C HIS A 98 7.86 -30.59 15.05
N SER A 99 7.93 -29.34 14.60
CA SER A 99 9.18 -28.61 14.48
C SER A 99 9.79 -28.36 15.86
N THR A 100 10.95 -28.98 16.13
CA THR A 100 11.72 -28.73 17.36
C THR A 100 12.13 -27.26 17.46
N PHE A 101 12.48 -26.64 16.34
CA PHE A 101 12.82 -25.22 16.28
C PHE A 101 11.65 -24.32 16.73
N ALA A 102 10.42 -24.66 16.33
CA ALA A 102 9.24 -23.93 16.76
C ALA A 102 8.94 -24.10 18.27
N GLN A 103 9.21 -25.30 18.82
CA GLN A 103 9.05 -25.58 20.25
C GLN A 103 10.09 -24.83 21.09
N ASP A 104 11.35 -24.82 20.65
CA ASP A 104 12.42 -24.08 21.30
C ASP A 104 12.11 -22.57 21.31
N LEU A 105 11.68 -22.03 20.17
CA LEU A 105 11.34 -20.62 20.05
C LEU A 105 10.15 -20.23 20.95
N GLN A 106 9.13 -21.08 21.03
CA GLN A 106 8.02 -20.91 21.98
C GLN A 106 8.52 -20.86 23.42
N PHE A 107 9.41 -21.78 23.81
CA PHE A 107 9.98 -21.81 25.15
C PHE A 107 10.71 -20.51 25.50
N PHE A 108 11.51 -19.95 24.58
CA PHE A 108 12.20 -18.69 24.84
C PHE A 108 11.24 -17.50 24.94
N LEU A 109 10.23 -17.45 24.07
CA LEU A 109 9.17 -16.42 24.12
C LEU A 109 8.39 -16.48 25.43
N ASP A 110 7.96 -17.66 25.87
CA ASP A 110 7.20 -17.85 27.11
C ASP A 110 8.02 -17.50 28.36
N LYS A 111 9.34 -17.69 28.30
CA LYS A 111 10.25 -17.38 29.41
C LYS A 111 10.79 -15.95 29.37
N GLY A 112 10.52 -15.18 28.32
CA GLY A 112 11.10 -13.85 28.10
C GLY A 112 12.63 -13.87 28.11
N LYS A 113 13.25 -14.99 27.71
CA LYS A 113 14.71 -15.14 27.73
C LYS A 113 15.30 -14.75 26.38
N PRO A 114 16.43 -14.03 26.33
CA PRO A 114 17.07 -13.67 25.08
C PRO A 114 17.51 -14.93 24.33
N LEU A 115 17.44 -14.88 22.99
CA LEU A 115 17.90 -15.98 22.15
C LEU A 115 19.42 -16.19 22.31
N PRO A 116 19.89 -17.45 22.45
CA PRO A 116 21.28 -17.75 22.76
C PRO A 116 22.29 -17.43 21.64
N TYR A 117 21.85 -17.19 20.41
CA TYR A 117 22.73 -17.12 19.23
C TYR A 117 22.84 -15.73 18.59
N LEU A 118 22.27 -14.70 19.20
CA LEU A 118 22.38 -13.35 18.65
C LEU A 118 23.56 -12.61 19.29
N PRO A 119 24.52 -12.14 18.47
CA PRO A 119 25.57 -11.27 18.95
C PRO A 119 24.92 -9.97 19.45
N LYS A 120 24.98 -9.75 20.76
CA LYS A 120 24.54 -8.49 21.36
C LYS A 120 25.50 -7.40 20.91
N LYS A 121 25.09 -6.55 19.96
CA LYS A 121 25.78 -5.28 19.73
C LYS A 121 25.72 -4.53 21.06
N LYS A 122 26.88 -4.22 21.66
CA LYS A 122 26.90 -3.38 22.86
C LYS A 122 26.17 -2.09 22.49
N PRO A 123 25.14 -1.67 23.23
CA PRO A 123 24.45 -0.42 22.95
C PRO A 123 25.50 0.68 22.95
N GLU A 124 25.58 1.42 21.86
CA GLU A 124 26.38 2.64 21.83
C GLU A 124 25.82 3.57 22.92
N PRO A 125 26.68 4.22 23.72
CA PRO A 125 26.21 5.13 24.75
C PRO A 125 25.37 6.22 24.10
N LEU A 126 24.20 6.47 24.66
CA LEU A 126 23.32 7.55 24.24
C LEU A 126 24.09 8.87 24.23
N THR A 127 24.08 9.54 23.08
CA THR A 127 24.58 10.91 22.94
C THR A 127 23.58 11.95 23.45
N TYR A 128 22.34 11.56 23.71
CA TYR A 128 21.24 12.45 24.07
C TYR A 128 20.51 11.99 25.32
N ASP A 129 19.97 12.96 26.06
CA ASP A 129 19.07 12.73 27.18
C ASP A 129 17.76 12.09 26.68
N PRO A 130 17.41 10.89 27.16
CA PRO A 130 16.21 10.21 26.70
C PRO A 130 14.88 10.90 27.01
N GLU A 131 14.77 11.61 28.14
CA GLU A 131 13.52 12.30 28.48
C GLU A 131 13.22 13.41 27.46
N VAL A 132 14.29 14.04 26.95
CA VAL A 132 14.20 15.03 25.89
C VAL A 132 13.75 14.39 24.58
N LEU A 133 14.27 13.21 24.22
CA LEU A 133 13.85 12.50 23.00
C LEU A 133 12.38 12.05 23.07
N TYR A 134 11.95 11.55 24.23
CA TYR A 134 10.56 11.15 24.46
C TYR A 134 9.61 12.35 24.33
N SER A 135 9.93 13.46 24.99
CA SER A 135 9.15 14.70 24.91
C SER A 135 9.08 15.27 23.48
N GLN A 136 10.19 15.19 22.73
CA GLN A 136 10.22 15.59 21.32
C GLN A 136 9.30 14.73 20.46
N MET A 137 9.26 13.42 20.72
CA MET A 137 8.42 12.47 20.00
C MET A 137 6.93 12.75 20.29
N GLU A 138 6.55 12.94 21.55
CA GLU A 138 5.19 13.31 21.93
C GLU A 138 4.75 14.62 21.27
N TRP A 139 5.60 15.65 21.32
CA TRP A 139 5.31 16.93 20.69
C TRP A 139 5.11 16.78 19.17
N LEU A 140 5.97 16.02 18.49
CA LEU A 140 5.87 15.76 17.06
C LEU A 140 4.57 15.05 16.70
N LEU A 141 4.20 14.00 17.45
CA LEU A 141 2.94 13.29 17.26
C LEU A 141 1.73 14.21 17.46
N GLN A 142 1.75 15.07 18.48
CA GLN A 142 0.67 16.03 18.72
C GLN A 142 0.54 17.06 17.58
N GLN A 143 1.66 17.59 17.08
CA GLN A 143 1.65 18.51 15.95
C GLN A 143 1.00 17.87 14.72
N ILE A 144 1.41 16.65 14.39
CA ILE A 144 0.85 15.92 13.24
C ILE A 144 -0.64 15.64 13.45
N LYS A 145 -1.04 15.15 14.63
CA LYS A 145 -2.45 14.91 14.95
C LYS A 145 -3.32 16.16 14.79
N SER A 146 -2.81 17.33 15.15
CA SER A 146 -3.54 18.60 14.99
C SER A 146 -3.78 18.97 13.51
N GLN A 147 -2.92 18.50 12.60
CA GLN A 147 -3.06 18.70 11.16
C GLN A 147 -4.01 17.67 10.51
N MET A 148 -4.25 16.51 11.14
CA MET A 148 -5.16 15.48 10.61
C MET A 148 -6.59 15.98 10.43
N THR A 149 -7.03 16.97 11.21
CA THR A 149 -8.39 17.51 11.11
C THR A 149 -8.57 18.52 9.98
N GLU A 150 -7.49 18.97 9.35
CA GLU A 150 -7.54 20.09 8.39
C GLU A 150 -7.90 19.65 6.96
N TYR A 151 -7.66 18.39 6.61
CA TYR A 151 -7.79 17.90 5.22
C TYR A 151 -9.02 17.01 5.01
N ALA A 152 -10.18 17.49 5.43
CA ALA A 152 -11.45 16.86 5.03
C ALA A 152 -11.69 17.09 3.54
N ILE A 153 -11.66 16.02 2.75
CA ILE A 153 -11.97 16.07 1.31
C ILE A 153 -13.48 16.18 1.16
N VAL A 154 -13.92 17.24 0.49
CA VAL A 154 -15.33 17.49 0.19
C VAL A 154 -15.52 17.22 -1.29
N ALA A 155 -16.44 16.34 -1.66
CA ALA A 155 -16.72 16.09 -3.07
C ALA A 155 -17.42 17.31 -3.70
N ASP A 156 -16.62 18.16 -4.35
CA ASP A 156 -17.08 19.38 -5.02
C ASP A 156 -16.28 19.56 -6.30
N LEU A 157 -16.94 19.37 -7.45
CA LEU A 157 -16.32 19.40 -8.77
C LEU A 157 -15.61 20.73 -9.05
N GLU A 158 -16.16 21.85 -8.58
CA GLU A 158 -15.60 23.19 -8.80
C GLU A 158 -14.34 23.43 -7.97
N LYS A 159 -14.16 22.67 -6.89
CA LYS A 159 -13.02 22.82 -5.97
C LYS A 159 -11.97 21.74 -6.13
N LEU A 160 -12.12 20.79 -7.06
CA LEU A 160 -11.19 19.67 -7.25
C LEU A 160 -9.74 20.14 -7.43
N GLU A 161 -9.50 21.13 -8.30
CA GLU A 161 -8.15 21.65 -8.54
C GLU A 161 -7.54 22.27 -7.27
N THR A 162 -8.34 23.04 -6.53
CA THR A 162 -7.88 23.68 -5.29
C THR A 162 -7.60 22.64 -4.20
N GLN A 163 -8.44 21.60 -4.09
CA GLN A 163 -8.25 20.52 -3.14
C GLN A 163 -7.03 19.66 -3.49
N LEU A 164 -6.84 19.34 -4.77
CA LEU A 164 -5.68 18.61 -5.25
C LEU A 164 -4.39 19.38 -4.94
N ALA A 165 -4.34 20.68 -5.22
CA ALA A 165 -3.18 21.51 -4.90
C ALA A 165 -2.86 21.57 -3.39
N LYS A 166 -3.90 21.57 -2.54
CA LYS A 166 -3.72 21.46 -1.08
C LYS A 166 -3.13 20.11 -0.67
N LEU A 167 -3.54 19.01 -1.30
CA LEU A 167 -3.00 17.68 -1.01
C LEU A 167 -1.57 17.51 -1.55
N GLU A 168 -1.31 17.98 -2.77
CA GLU A 168 0.03 17.95 -3.38
C GLU A 168 1.07 18.71 -2.54
N THR A 169 0.66 19.77 -1.84
CA THR A 169 1.52 20.49 -0.91
C THR A 169 1.62 19.81 0.47
N ALA A 170 0.55 19.20 0.96
CA ALA A 170 0.52 18.54 2.27
C ALA A 170 1.28 17.20 2.29
N ILE A 171 1.04 16.32 1.33
CA ILE A 171 1.53 14.94 1.30
C ILE A 171 3.07 14.85 1.48
N PRO A 172 3.90 15.67 0.81
CA PRO A 172 5.35 15.67 1.04
C PRO A 172 5.76 16.04 2.48
N SER A 173 5.04 16.99 3.10
CA SER A 173 5.26 17.38 4.49
C SER A 173 4.93 16.23 5.43
N TRP A 174 3.80 15.56 5.20
CA TRP A 174 3.39 14.37 5.95
C TRP A 174 4.39 13.23 5.83
N LEU A 175 4.86 12.93 4.61
CA LEU A 175 5.85 11.88 4.37
C LEU A 175 7.16 12.17 5.12
N SER A 176 7.61 13.42 5.10
CA SER A 176 8.81 13.86 5.82
C SER A 176 8.63 13.73 7.34
N ALA A 177 7.43 14.05 7.87
CA ALA A 177 7.10 13.90 9.28
C ALA A 177 7.08 12.42 9.70
N CYS A 178 6.50 11.53 8.90
CA CYS A 178 6.55 10.07 9.12
C CYS A 178 7.99 9.54 9.14
N HIS A 179 8.84 10.01 8.22
CA HIS A 179 10.25 9.62 8.18
C HIS A 179 11.00 10.07 9.45
N LEU A 180 10.76 11.30 9.91
CA LEU A 180 11.36 11.82 11.13
C LEU A 180 10.91 11.04 12.37
N ILE A 181 9.61 10.71 12.45
CA ILE A 181 9.06 9.83 13.50
C ILE A 181 9.77 8.49 13.51
N GLN A 182 9.89 7.85 12.35
CA GLN A 182 10.53 6.55 12.23
C GLN A 182 11.99 6.60 12.69
N GLN A 183 12.73 7.63 12.28
CA GLN A 183 14.11 7.85 12.71
C GLN A 183 14.21 8.03 14.24
N LYS A 184 13.28 8.78 14.85
CA LYS A 184 13.25 9.01 16.30
C LYS A 184 12.86 7.74 17.07
N LEU A 185 11.92 6.95 16.55
CA LEU A 185 11.58 5.65 17.12
C LEU A 185 12.76 4.69 17.08
N GLU A 186 13.50 4.60 15.98
CA GLU A 186 14.72 3.77 15.89
C GLU A 186 15.79 4.18 16.91
N GLN A 187 15.83 5.46 17.32
CA GLN A 187 16.72 5.94 18.39
C GLN A 187 16.20 5.55 19.78
N LEU A 188 14.89 5.64 20.01
CA LEU A 188 14.25 5.33 21.30
C LEU A 188 14.14 3.83 21.58
N ASP A 189 13.87 3.00 20.56
CA ASP A 189 13.67 1.55 20.64
C ASP A 189 14.84 0.82 21.32
N ARG A 190 16.04 1.40 21.24
CA ARG A 190 17.25 0.84 21.87
C ARG A 190 17.28 0.96 23.39
N HIS A 191 16.42 1.79 23.97
CA HIS A 191 16.52 2.21 25.37
C HIS A 191 15.19 2.26 26.12
N PHE A 192 14.05 2.35 25.41
CA PHE A 192 12.73 2.53 26.01
C PHE A 192 11.70 1.60 25.39
N ASP A 193 10.65 1.35 26.17
CA ASP A 193 9.43 0.78 25.63
C ASP A 193 8.76 1.82 24.72
N ILE A 194 8.83 1.60 23.41
CA ILE A 194 8.18 2.44 22.40
C ILE A 194 6.75 2.00 22.07
N ASN A 195 6.22 0.95 22.73
CA ASN A 195 4.84 0.50 22.57
C ASN A 195 3.80 1.62 22.65
N PRO A 196 3.90 2.62 23.57
CA PRO A 196 2.93 3.72 23.63
C PRO A 196 2.84 4.55 22.34
N PHE A 197 3.90 4.61 21.54
CA PHE A 197 3.91 5.39 20.31
C PHE A 197 3.36 4.64 19.10
N PHE A 198 3.30 3.30 19.14
CA PHE A 198 2.91 2.50 17.98
C PHE A 198 1.46 2.74 17.56
N GLU A 199 0.54 2.92 18.50
CA GLU A 199 -0.87 3.20 18.18
C GLU A 199 -1.00 4.54 17.44
N ASP A 200 -0.24 5.55 17.90
CA ASP A 200 -0.23 6.88 17.31
C ASP A 200 0.41 6.89 15.92
N THR A 201 1.53 6.17 15.75
CA THR A 201 2.18 6.08 14.44
C THR A 201 1.36 5.30 13.44
N GLN A 202 0.67 4.23 13.85
CA GLN A 202 -0.26 3.50 12.99
C GLN A 202 -1.42 4.37 12.54
N ALA A 203 -1.99 5.18 13.44
CA ALA A 203 -3.06 6.12 13.09
C ALA A 203 -2.59 7.16 12.06
N ILE A 204 -1.38 7.69 12.24
CA ILE A 204 -0.77 8.65 11.30
C ILE A 204 -0.50 7.99 9.94
N GLU A 205 0.05 6.77 9.93
CA GLU A 205 0.32 6.02 8.70
C GLU A 205 -0.97 5.70 7.94
N ALA A 206 -2.00 5.22 8.64
CA ALA A 206 -3.31 4.97 8.05
C ALA A 206 -3.92 6.23 7.42
N TYR A 207 -3.80 7.37 8.12
CA TYR A 207 -4.26 8.65 7.61
C TYR A 207 -3.47 9.14 6.39
N TYR A 208 -2.14 9.00 6.40
CA TYR A 208 -1.31 9.28 5.23
C TYR A 208 -1.74 8.45 4.01
N ILE A 209 -1.94 7.14 4.20
CA ILE A 209 -2.43 6.24 3.13
C ILE A 209 -3.77 6.72 2.58
N GLN A 210 -4.69 7.12 3.46
CA GLN A 210 -5.99 7.67 3.07
C GLN A 210 -5.84 8.97 2.25
N LEU A 211 -4.96 9.89 2.66
CA LEU A 211 -4.70 11.12 1.92
C LEU A 211 -4.12 10.83 0.54
N SER A 212 -3.14 9.93 0.42
CA SER A 212 -2.56 9.55 -0.86
C SER A 212 -3.57 8.87 -1.79
N GLN A 213 -4.44 8.00 -1.26
CA GLN A 213 -5.54 7.42 -2.04
C GLN A 213 -6.51 8.50 -2.54
N SER A 214 -6.81 9.48 -1.69
CA SER A 214 -7.70 10.58 -2.04
C SER A 214 -7.09 11.50 -3.09
N GLU A 215 -5.78 11.77 -3.04
CA GLU A 215 -5.07 12.52 -4.07
C GLU A 215 -5.20 11.82 -5.44
N ILE A 216 -4.99 10.50 -5.48
CA ILE A 216 -5.13 9.70 -6.69
C ILE A 216 -6.56 9.81 -7.24
N GLN A 217 -7.57 9.65 -6.38
CA GLN A 217 -8.97 9.75 -6.76
C GLN A 217 -9.32 11.15 -7.29
N LEU A 218 -8.87 12.22 -6.62
CA LEU A 218 -9.12 13.59 -7.05
C LEU A 218 -8.42 13.91 -8.38
N ARG A 219 -7.20 13.40 -8.60
CA ARG A 219 -6.48 13.57 -9.86
C ARG A 219 -7.20 12.88 -11.02
N SER A 220 -7.64 11.64 -10.81
CA SER A 220 -8.45 10.91 -11.80
C SER A 220 -9.79 11.61 -12.06
N GLY A 221 -10.48 12.03 -11.00
CA GLY A 221 -11.76 12.73 -11.11
C GLY A 221 -11.67 14.07 -11.82
N LEU A 222 -10.61 14.86 -11.56
CA LEU A 222 -10.35 16.11 -12.26
C LEU A 222 -10.12 15.87 -13.76
N LYS A 223 -9.35 14.84 -14.11
CA LYS A 223 -9.10 14.48 -15.51
C LYS A 223 -10.41 14.13 -16.23
N ILE A 224 -11.24 13.28 -15.63
CA ILE A 224 -12.56 12.91 -16.16
C ILE A 224 -13.45 14.16 -16.31
N HIS A 225 -13.49 15.01 -15.28
CA HIS A 225 -14.27 16.25 -15.30
C HIS A 225 -13.87 17.17 -16.47
N GLN A 226 -12.56 17.35 -16.69
CA GLN A 226 -12.04 18.14 -17.80
C GLN A 226 -12.37 17.50 -19.16
N GLN A 227 -12.28 16.17 -19.29
CA GLN A 227 -12.65 15.45 -20.52
C GLN A 227 -14.14 15.64 -20.85
N ILE A 228 -15.03 15.49 -19.86
CA ILE A 228 -16.47 15.75 -20.00
C ILE A 228 -16.71 17.20 -20.44
N GLY A 229 -16.07 18.18 -19.76
CA GLY A 229 -16.19 19.60 -20.11
C GLY A 229 -15.73 19.92 -21.53
N ASN A 230 -14.64 19.29 -22.00
CA ASN A 230 -14.13 19.47 -23.35
C ASN A 230 -15.13 18.95 -24.40
N ILE A 231 -15.73 17.78 -24.18
CA ILE A 231 -16.77 17.23 -25.07
C ILE A 231 -17.99 18.15 -25.11
N PHE A 232 -18.46 18.63 -23.95
CA PHE A 232 -19.57 19.60 -23.90
C PHE A 232 -19.29 20.86 -24.73
N ASN A 233 -18.09 21.42 -24.58
CA ASN A 233 -17.70 22.63 -25.29
C ASN A 233 -17.60 22.39 -26.81
N GLU A 234 -17.07 21.23 -27.21
CA GLU A 234 -16.96 20.82 -28.61
C GLU A 234 -18.33 20.69 -29.27
N ILE A 235 -19.26 19.95 -28.65
CA ILE A 235 -20.64 19.81 -29.12
C ILE A 235 -21.33 21.17 -29.20
N SER A 236 -21.17 22.00 -28.17
CA SER A 236 -21.82 23.32 -28.11
C SER A 236 -21.31 24.29 -29.16
N THR A 237 -20.01 24.24 -29.48
CA THR A 237 -19.38 25.14 -30.45
C THR A 237 -19.61 24.69 -31.89
N ASN A 238 -19.62 23.37 -32.13
CA ASN A 238 -19.67 22.80 -33.48
C ASN A 238 -21.04 22.21 -33.83
N LYS A 239 -22.11 22.52 -33.08
CA LYS A 239 -23.44 21.89 -33.23
C LYS A 239 -23.98 21.87 -34.67
N ALA A 240 -23.66 22.88 -35.50
CA ALA A 240 -24.12 22.98 -36.88
C ALA A 240 -23.23 22.27 -37.92
N HIS A 241 -22.06 21.78 -37.50
CA HIS A 241 -21.01 21.24 -38.37
C HIS A 241 -20.48 19.87 -37.92
N LEU A 242 -21.17 19.21 -36.98
CA LEU A 242 -20.82 17.84 -36.60
C LEU A 242 -21.06 16.92 -37.80
N GLU A 243 -20.02 16.26 -38.29
CA GLU A 243 -20.12 15.23 -39.33
C GLU A 243 -20.19 13.83 -38.68
N ASP A 244 -20.60 12.80 -39.44
CA ASP A 244 -20.70 11.41 -38.93
C ASP A 244 -19.39 10.89 -38.33
N LEU A 245 -18.25 11.25 -38.92
CA LEU A 245 -16.92 10.85 -38.43
C LEU A 245 -16.60 11.50 -37.07
N ASP A 246 -17.06 12.73 -36.84
CA ASP A 246 -16.87 13.41 -35.55
C ASP A 246 -17.71 12.75 -34.46
N LEU A 247 -18.92 12.25 -34.81
CA LEU A 247 -19.79 11.57 -33.88
C LEU A 247 -19.21 10.22 -33.40
N GLU A 248 -18.64 9.42 -34.31
CA GLU A 248 -17.96 8.16 -33.95
C GLU A 248 -16.82 8.42 -32.95
N HIS A 249 -16.00 9.43 -33.21
CA HIS A 249 -14.92 9.84 -32.30
C HIS A 249 -15.43 10.34 -30.94
N LEU A 250 -16.58 11.02 -30.90
CA LEU A 250 -17.19 11.43 -29.64
C LEU A 250 -17.68 10.21 -28.85
N LEU A 251 -18.29 9.22 -29.49
CA LEU A 251 -18.75 7.98 -28.85
C LEU A 251 -17.58 7.16 -28.30
N ASP A 252 -16.49 7.00 -29.05
CA ASP A 252 -15.27 6.32 -28.55
C ASP A 252 -14.73 6.99 -27.28
N ARG A 253 -14.79 8.33 -27.21
CA ARG A 253 -14.37 9.08 -26.01
C ARG A 253 -15.36 8.92 -24.86
N CYS A 254 -16.65 8.76 -25.14
CA CYS A 254 -17.67 8.47 -24.14
C CYS A 254 -17.44 7.10 -23.50
N ASP A 255 -17.09 6.09 -24.30
CA ASP A 255 -16.74 4.74 -23.81
C ASP A 255 -15.48 4.79 -22.94
N LEU A 256 -14.45 5.51 -23.37
CA LEU A 256 -13.25 5.70 -22.55
C LEU A 256 -13.53 6.39 -21.22
N ILE A 257 -14.44 7.36 -21.18
CA ILE A 257 -14.85 8.02 -19.93
C ILE A 257 -15.65 7.07 -19.05
N ALA A 258 -16.52 6.23 -19.63
CA ALA A 258 -17.25 5.20 -18.87
C ALA A 258 -16.29 4.20 -18.22
N ASP A 259 -15.32 3.67 -18.97
CA ASP A 259 -14.28 2.78 -18.43
C ASP A 259 -13.50 3.45 -17.27
N GLN A 260 -13.17 4.73 -17.40
CA GLN A 260 -12.49 5.49 -16.36
C GLN A 260 -13.36 5.77 -15.13
N LEU A 261 -14.67 5.90 -15.30
CA LEU A 261 -15.62 6.01 -14.20
C LEU A 261 -15.76 4.68 -13.47
N ASP A 262 -15.80 3.55 -14.18
CA ASP A 262 -15.86 2.21 -13.57
C ASP A 262 -14.62 1.88 -12.73
N ASP A 263 -13.46 2.45 -13.09
CA ASP A 263 -12.23 2.37 -12.30
C ASP A 263 -12.28 3.20 -11.00
N LEU A 264 -13.21 4.16 -10.88
CA LEU A 264 -13.44 4.90 -9.63
C LEU A 264 -14.35 4.10 -8.69
N ASP A 265 -14.10 4.19 -7.39
CA ASP A 265 -14.92 3.50 -6.38
C ASP A 265 -16.37 4.02 -6.42
N SER A 266 -17.31 3.15 -6.82
CA SER A 266 -18.75 3.44 -6.90
C SER A 266 -19.39 3.91 -5.58
N HIS A 267 -18.73 3.69 -4.45
CA HIS A 267 -19.17 4.20 -3.15
C HIS A 267 -18.70 5.62 -2.84
N ASN A 268 -17.83 6.18 -3.68
CA ASN A 268 -17.30 7.53 -3.52
C ASN A 268 -18.31 8.59 -3.99
N GLU A 269 -18.47 9.66 -3.20
CA GLU A 269 -19.33 10.80 -3.57
C GLU A 269 -18.85 11.49 -4.84
N LEU A 270 -17.53 11.54 -5.07
CA LEU A 270 -16.94 12.09 -6.30
C LEU A 270 -17.40 11.33 -7.55
N TYR A 271 -17.47 10.00 -7.48
CA TYR A 271 -17.96 9.16 -8.59
C TYR A 271 -19.38 9.58 -8.97
N ARG A 272 -20.30 9.71 -8.00
CA ARG A 272 -21.70 10.07 -8.26
C ARG A 272 -21.84 11.44 -8.94
N LEU A 273 -21.01 12.40 -8.54
CA LEU A 273 -21.01 13.74 -9.14
C LEU A 273 -20.52 13.71 -10.60
N LEU A 274 -19.46 12.94 -10.87
CA LEU A 274 -18.93 12.77 -12.22
C LEU A 274 -19.87 11.96 -13.11
N GLU A 275 -20.47 10.89 -12.58
CA GLU A 275 -21.47 10.07 -13.23
C GLU A 275 -22.67 10.92 -13.66
N ALA A 276 -23.19 11.79 -12.78
CA ALA A 276 -24.28 12.69 -13.12
C ALA A 276 -23.89 13.66 -14.27
N LYS A 277 -22.65 14.16 -14.27
CA LYS A 277 -22.13 15.02 -15.35
C LYS A 277 -21.93 14.25 -16.66
N TYR A 278 -21.48 13.01 -16.59
CA TYR A 278 -21.32 12.13 -17.73
C TYR A 278 -22.68 11.83 -18.39
N HIS A 279 -23.72 11.52 -17.63
CA HIS A 279 -25.06 11.32 -18.16
C HIS A 279 -25.61 12.56 -18.88
N GLN A 280 -25.36 13.76 -18.35
CA GLN A 280 -25.73 15.00 -19.03
C GLN A 280 -25.01 15.15 -20.37
N MET A 281 -23.73 14.74 -20.44
CA MET A 281 -22.93 14.80 -21.66
C MET A 281 -23.45 13.81 -22.72
N ILE A 282 -23.76 12.58 -22.31
CA ILE A 282 -24.34 11.56 -23.20
C ILE A 282 -25.65 12.04 -23.81
N GLN A 283 -26.54 12.62 -23.00
CA GLN A 283 -27.79 13.19 -23.51
C GLN A 283 -27.54 14.25 -24.59
N CYS A 284 -26.52 15.11 -24.43
CA CYS A 284 -26.18 16.09 -25.46
C CYS A 284 -25.59 15.48 -26.73
N VAL A 285 -24.86 14.36 -26.63
CA VAL A 285 -24.39 13.60 -27.79
C VAL A 285 -25.58 12.98 -28.54
N GLU A 286 -26.50 12.32 -27.82
CA GLU A 286 -27.72 11.72 -28.36
C GLU A 286 -28.59 12.76 -29.09
N GLU A 287 -28.84 13.91 -28.46
CA GLU A 287 -29.59 15.02 -29.08
C GLU A 287 -28.92 15.54 -30.35
N SER A 288 -27.59 15.50 -30.42
CA SER A 288 -26.83 15.93 -31.61
C SER A 288 -26.88 14.88 -32.73
N GLN A 289 -26.87 13.60 -32.38
CA GLN A 289 -27.04 12.49 -33.32
C GLN A 289 -28.44 12.51 -33.95
N ASP A 290 -29.48 12.77 -33.16
CA ASP A 290 -30.86 12.88 -33.65
C ASP A 290 -31.03 14.01 -34.68
N LEU A 291 -30.32 15.13 -34.50
CA LEU A 291 -30.34 16.25 -35.43
C LEU A 291 -29.66 15.93 -36.77
N LEU A 292 -28.65 15.06 -36.79
CA LEU A 292 -27.98 14.64 -38.03
C LEU A 292 -28.79 13.63 -38.83
N ASN A 293 -29.61 12.84 -38.15
CA ASN A 293 -30.47 11.82 -38.77
C ASN A 293 -31.80 12.39 -39.32
N ALA A 294 -32.14 13.64 -39.00
CA ALA A 294 -33.40 14.29 -39.36
C ALA A 294 -33.34 15.04 -40.70
#